data_AF-A0A357ZEV6-F1
#
_entry.id   AF-A0A357ZEV6-F1
#
_cell.length_a   1.000
_cell.length_b   1.000
_cell.length_c   1.000
_cell.angle_alpha   90.00
_cell.angle_beta   90.00
_cell.angle_gamma   90.00
#
_symmetry.space_group_name_H-M   'P 1'
#
loop_
_entity.id
_entity.type
_entity.pdbx_description
1 polymer ?
#
loop_
_entity_poly.entity_id
_entity_poly.type
_entity_poly.pdbx_seq_one_letter_code
_entity_poly.pdbx_strand_id
1 'polypeptide(L)' 'MWTCPECGRKFKNANRDHYCGKAPQTIDAYIDAQPESVRPILQKIRETIQLPLDKPINYELIADLTKHRVAVVRENTV' A
#
# COMPACT_ATOMS: atom_id res chain seq x y z
N MET A 1 -26.97 -12.91 -0.45
CA MET A 1 -25.81 -13.28 -1.29
C MET A 1 -25.88 -12.42 -2.55
N TRP A 2 -25.01 -11.42 -2.67
CA TRP A 2 -24.94 -10.54 -3.85
C TRP A 2 -23.70 -10.89 -4.66
N THR A 3 -23.80 -10.85 -6.00
CA THR A 3 -22.68 -11.13 -6.89
C THR A 3 -22.36 -9.86 -7.66
N CYS A 4 -21.10 -9.43 -7.64
CA CYS A 4 -20.69 -8.26 -8.41
C CYS A 4 -20.85 -8.54 -9.92
N PRO A 5 -21.59 -7.70 -10.66
CA PRO A 5 -21.80 -7.91 -12.10
C PRO A 5 -20.52 -7.74 -12.91
N GLU A 6 -19.54 -6.97 -12.42
CA GLU A 6 -18.29 -6.71 -13.13
C GLU A 6 -17.23 -7.79 -12.90
N CYS A 7 -17.16 -8.39 -11.71
CA CYS A 7 -16.09 -9.33 -11.37
C CYS A 7 -16.55 -10.72 -10.89
N GLY A 8 -17.86 -10.97 -10.77
CA GLY A 8 -18.41 -12.28 -10.43
C GLY A 8 -18.17 -12.76 -9.00
N ARG A 9 -17.48 -11.98 -8.15
CA ARG A 9 -17.24 -12.32 -6.74
C ARG A 9 -18.55 -12.26 -5.93
N LYS A 10 -18.73 -13.24 -5.04
CA LYS A 10 -19.89 -13.36 -4.15
C LYS A 10 -19.61 -12.70 -2.81
N PHE A 11 -20.54 -11.86 -2.37
CA PHE A 11 -20.48 -11.15 -1.09
C PHE A 11 -21.74 -11.42 -0.27
N LYS A 12 -21.59 -11.32 1.06
CA LYS A 12 -22.71 -11.50 2.01
C LYS A 12 -23.80 -10.45 1.77
N ASN A 13 -23.39 -9.18 1.61
CA ASN A 13 -24.24 -8.01 1.42
C ASN A 13 -23.97 -7.34 0.07
N ALA A 14 -24.97 -6.65 -0.49
CA ALA A 14 -24.81 -5.78 -1.65
C ALA A 14 -24.09 -4.47 -1.29
N ASN A 15 -23.57 -3.73 -2.29
CA ASN A 15 -22.84 -2.47 -2.12
C ASN A 15 -21.62 -2.53 -1.18
N ARG A 16 -20.94 -3.68 -1.12
CA ARG A 16 -19.66 -3.76 -0.42
C ARG A 16 -18.57 -3.13 -1.28
N ASP A 17 -17.88 -2.14 -0.74
CA ASP A 17 -16.69 -1.59 -1.40
C ASP A 17 -15.69 -2.70 -1.68
N HIS A 18 -15.29 -2.81 -2.93
CA HIS A 18 -14.26 -3.74 -3.36
C HIS A 18 -13.65 -3.28 -4.68
N TYR A 19 -12.41 -3.69 -4.91
CA TYR A 19 -11.77 -3.54 -6.21
C TYR A 19 -12.24 -4.65 -7.15
N CYS A 20 -12.86 -4.28 -8.28
CA CYS A 20 -13.22 -5.19 -9.37
C CYS A 20 -12.00 -5.54 -10.24
N GLY A 21 -11.92 -6.78 -10.72
CA GLY A 21 -10.82 -7.27 -11.57
C GLY A 21 -9.90 -8.30 -10.91
N LYS A 22 -8.89 -8.77 -11.64
CA LYS A 22 -7.84 -9.64 -11.09
C LYS A 22 -6.87 -8.76 -10.30
N ALA A 23 -6.61 -9.12 -9.04
CA ALA A 23 -5.60 -8.41 -8.26
C ALA A 23 -4.24 -8.54 -8.98
N PRO A 24 -3.49 -7.44 -9.15
CA PRO A 24 -2.14 -7.52 -9.71
C PRO A 24 -1.31 -8.44 -8.82
N GLN A 25 -0.58 -9.36 -9.45
CA GLN A 25 0.20 -10.37 -8.73
C GLN A 25 1.57 -9.84 -8.30
N THR A 26 2.01 -8.71 -8.86
CA THR A 26 3.30 -8.09 -8.59
C THR A 26 3.13 -6.58 -8.43
N ILE A 27 4.10 -5.96 -7.77
CA ILE A 27 4.18 -4.49 -7.66
C ILE A 27 4.31 -3.84 -9.04
N ASP A 28 5.06 -4.46 -9.96
CA ASP A 28 5.17 -3.99 -11.35
C ASP A 28 3.81 -3.96 -12.06
N ALA A 29 3.05 -5.06 -11.99
CA ALA A 29 1.72 -5.13 -12.57
C ALA A 29 0.74 -4.12 -11.94
N TYR A 30 0.92 -3.82 -10.65
CA TYR A 30 0.15 -2.75 -10.00
C TYR A 30 0.51 -1.38 -10.56
N ILE A 31 1.80 -1.06 -10.74
CA ILE A 31 2.26 0.23 -11.26
C ILE A 31 1.81 0.41 -12.73
N ASP A 32 1.94 -0.62 -13.56
CA ASP A 32 1.56 -0.56 -14.98
C ASP A 32 0.06 -0.38 -15.20
N ALA A 33 -0.77 -0.86 -14.27
CA ALA A 33 -2.22 -0.68 -14.34
C ALA A 33 -2.68 0.75 -14.01
N GLN A 34 -1.80 1.61 -13.49
CA GLN A 34 -2.16 2.98 -13.09
C GLN A 34 -2.08 3.96 -14.26
N PRO A 35 -2.78 5.11 -14.17
CA PRO A 35 -2.63 6.19 -15.14
C PRO A 35 -1.15 6.62 -15.29
N GLU A 36 -0.72 6.97 -16.50
CA GLU A 36 0.68 7.31 -16.79
C GLU A 36 1.23 8.43 -15.90
N SER A 37 0.38 9.40 -15.53
CA SER A 37 0.75 10.49 -14.64
C SER A 37 1.12 10.05 -13.22
N VAL A 38 0.64 8.89 -12.78
CA VAL A 38 0.82 8.38 -11.41
C VAL A 38 1.99 7.40 -11.32
N ARG A 39 2.35 6.71 -12.41
CA ARG A 39 3.41 5.69 -12.41
C ARG A 39 4.76 6.21 -11.89
N PRO A 40 5.26 7.40 -12.27
CA PRO A 40 6.54 7.91 -11.77
C PRO A 40 6.55 8.13 -10.26
N ILE A 41 5.42 8.55 -9.69
CA ILE A 41 5.27 8.76 -8.24
C ILE A 41 5.38 7.42 -7.51
N LEU A 42 4.69 6.39 -8.02
CA LEU A 42 4.71 5.06 -7.42
C LEU A 42 6.07 4.37 -7.52
N GLN A 43 6.79 4.57 -8.62
CA GLN A 43 8.17 4.10 -8.77
C GLN A 43 9.09 4.75 -7.74
N LYS A 44 8.99 6.07 -7.57
CA LYS A 44 9.76 6.79 -6.54
C LYS A 44 9.45 6.29 -5.13
N ILE A 45 8.18 6.03 -4.83
CA ILE A 45 7.78 5.44 -3.53
C ILE A 45 8.40 4.06 -3.33
N ARG A 46 8.34 3.18 -4.35
CA ARG A 46 8.95 1.84 -4.29
C ARG A 46 10.46 1.89 -4.05
N GLU A 47 11.16 2.81 -4.72
CA GLU A 47 12.60 3.00 -4.55
C GLU A 47 12.94 3.54 -3.15
N THR A 48 12.07 4.39 -2.59
CA THR A 48 12.25 5.01 -1.27
C THR A 48 11.93 4.01 -0.15
N ILE A 49 10.86 3.23 -0.29
CA ILE A 49 10.36 2.29 0.71
C ILE A 49 10.78 0.89 0.29
N GLN A 50 12.04 0.55 0.52
CA GLN A 50 12.57 -0.80 0.28
C GLN A 50 12.30 -1.72 1.48
N LEU A 51 11.03 -1.87 1.84
CA LEU A 51 10.64 -2.90 2.81
C LEU A 51 10.37 -4.21 2.06
N PRO A 52 11.02 -5.32 2.45
CA PRO A 52 10.75 -6.63 1.85
C PRO A 52 9.30 -7.05 2.11
N LEU A 53 8.52 -7.25 1.04
CA LEU A 53 7.10 -7.65 1.11
C LEU A 53 6.93 -9.07 1.66
N ASP A 54 7.93 -9.92 1.44
CA ASP A 54 7.96 -11.34 1.78
C ASP A 54 8.60 -11.63 3.14
N LYS A 55 9.08 -10.59 3.85
CA LYS A 55 9.71 -10.75 5.17
C LYS A 55 8.86 -10.10 6.25
N PRO A 56 8.94 -10.61 7.48
CA PRO A 56 8.36 -9.92 8.62
C PRO A 56 8.89 -8.49 8.70
N ILE A 57 7.98 -7.56 9.01
CA ILE A 57 8.31 -6.17 9.27
C ILE A 57 9.35 -6.13 10.40
N ASN A 58 10.47 -5.44 10.17
CA ASN A 58 11.49 -5.27 11.21
C ASN A 58 10.98 -4.31 12.30
N TYR A 59 10.54 -4.88 13.41
CA TYR A 59 10.01 -4.11 14.54
C TYR A 59 11.08 -3.22 15.21
N GLU A 60 12.36 -3.61 15.18
CA GLU A 60 13.44 -2.78 15.71
C GLU A 60 13.61 -1.50 14.88
N LEU A 61 13.60 -1.63 13.55
CA LEU A 61 13.63 -0.48 12.65
C LEU A 61 12.45 0.47 12.91
N ILE A 62 11.24 -0.06 13.14
CA ILE A 62 10.07 0.77 13.49
C ILE A 62 10.30 1.50 14.82
N ALA A 63 10.84 0.81 15.82
CA ALA A 63 11.10 1.41 17.12
C ALA A 63 12.10 2.56 16.99
N ASP A 64 13.16 2.38 16.21
CA ASP A 64 14.20 3.39 15.99
C ASP A 64 13.68 4.59 15.20
N LEU A 65 12.92 4.36 14.12
CA LEU A 65 12.23 5.43 13.38
C LEU A 65 11.29 6.24 14.29
N THR A 66 10.54 5.55 15.17
CA THR A 66 9.62 6.20 16.10
C THR A 66 10.36 7.06 17.12
N LYS A 67 11.43 6.52 17.74
CA LYS A 67 12.27 7.27 18.69
C LYS A 67 12.88 8.51 18.04
N HIS A 68 13.43 8.35 16.84
CA HIS A 68 14.00 9.46 16.08
C HIS A 68 12.95 10.54 15.78
N ARG A 69 11.76 10.15 15.31
CA ARG A 69 10.69 11.12 15.05
C ARG A 69 10.25 11.87 16.30
N VAL A 70 10.13 11.17 17.44
CA VAL A 70 9.80 11.81 18.72
C VAL A 70 10.87 12.81 19.14
N ALA A 71 12.15 12.46 18.99
CA ALA A 71 13.26 13.38 19.27
C ALA A 71 13.20 14.63 18.37
N VAL A 72 13.07 14.44 17.05
CA VAL A 72 12.95 15.53 16.08
C VAL A 72 11.77 16.43 16.40
N VAL A 73 10.60 15.88 16.74
CA VAL A 73 9.44 16.70 17.12
C VAL A 73 9.74 17.50 18.39
N ARG A 74 10.33 16.88 19.43
CA ARG A 74 10.69 17.58 20.67
C ARG A 74 11.66 18.72 20.44
N GLU A 75 12.67 18.53 19.58
CA GLU A 75 13.64 19.56 19.22
C GLU A 75 13.03 20.71 18.42
N ASN A 76 12.04 20.44 17.55
CA ASN A 76 11.36 21.47 16.75
C ASN A 76 10.23 22.20 17.48
N THR A 77 9.89 21.80 18.71
CA THR A 77 8.80 22.41 19.51
C THR A 77 9.33 23.30 20.64
N VAL A 78 10.62 23.66 20.61
CA VAL A 78 11.27 24.59 21.55
C VAL A 78 11.67 25.87 20.85
#